data_AF-A0A183FME4-F1
#
_entry.id   AF-A0A183FME4-F1
#
_cell.length_a   1.000
_cell.length_b   1.000
_cell.length_c   1.000
_cell.angle_alpha   90.00
_cell.angle_beta   90.00
_cell.angle_gamma   90.00
#
_symmetry.space_group_name_H-M   'P 1'
#
loop_
_entity.id
_entity.type
_entity.pdbx_description
1 polymer ?
#
loop_
_entity_poly.entity_id
_entity_poly.type
_entity_poly.pdbx_seq_one_letter_code
_entity_poly.pdbx_strand_id
1 'polypeptide(L)'
;MPKEQYMCQLCANHGIFNQPKKGHKQKCPHRNCICSLCALNTKRRALDQIERQLKSASNEAKNEASASKSADGKTEFCYDRAFRKI
;
A
#
# COMPACT_ATOMS: atom_id res chain seq x y z
N MET A 1 -18.36 0.09 0.24
CA MET A 1 -17.42 0.67 -0.76
C MET A 1 -17.15 -0.39 -1.83
N PRO A 2 -17.35 -0.11 -3.13
CA PRO A 2 -17.13 -1.11 -4.17
C PRO A 2 -15.67 -1.56 -4.13
N LYS A 3 -15.44 -2.87 -4.22
CA LYS A 3 -14.09 -3.46 -4.24
C LYS A 3 -13.40 -3.00 -5.52
N GLU A 4 -12.58 -1.97 -5.42
CA GLU A 4 -11.77 -1.45 -6.52
C GLU A 4 -10.99 -2.62 -7.12
N GLN A 5 -11.27 -2.94 -8.39
CA GLN A 5 -10.63 -4.06 -9.07
C GLN A 5 -9.13 -3.81 -9.11
N TYR A 6 -8.40 -4.59 -8.34
CA TYR A 6 -6.97 -4.37 -8.15
C TYR A 6 -6.20 -4.73 -9.43
N MET A 7 -5.78 -3.72 -10.17
CA MET A 7 -5.01 -3.85 -11.41
C MET A 7 -3.51 -3.99 -11.12
N CYS A 8 -2.75 -4.49 -12.10
CA CYS A 8 -1.29 -4.54 -11.98
C CYS A 8 -0.69 -3.15 -12.13
N GLN A 9 -0.13 -2.59 -11.06
CA GLN A 9 0.46 -1.24 -11.08
C GLN A 9 1.65 -1.11 -12.05
N LEU A 10 2.42 -2.18 -12.25
CA LEU A 10 3.53 -2.18 -13.22
C LEU A 10 3.01 -1.96 -14.63
N CYS A 11 1.90 -2.62 -15.00
CA CYS A 11 1.26 -2.45 -16.31
C CYS A 11 0.60 -1.07 -16.43
N ALA A 12 -0.03 -0.59 -15.36
CA ALA A 12 -0.63 0.74 -15.31
C ALA A 12 0.41 1.85 -15.59
N ASN A 13 1.63 1.72 -15.05
CA ASN A 13 2.74 2.66 -15.31
C ASN A 13 3.17 2.71 -16.79
N HIS A 14 2.84 1.68 -17.58
CA HIS A 14 3.11 1.61 -19.02
C HIS A 14 1.85 1.82 -19.87
N GLY A 15 0.74 2.29 -19.27
CA GLY A 15 -0.51 2.55 -19.98
C GLY A 15 -1.40 1.32 -20.20
N ILE A 16 -1.07 0.18 -19.60
CA ILE A 16 -1.82 -1.08 -19.73
C ILE A 16 -2.69 -1.28 -18.48
N PHE A 17 -3.97 -0.91 -18.56
CA PHE A 17 -4.92 -1.00 -17.44
C PHE A 17 -5.81 -2.26 -17.46
N ASN A 18 -5.88 -3.00 -18.56
CA ASN A 18 -6.79 -4.14 -18.70
C ASN A 18 -6.32 -5.44 -18.03
N GLN A 19 -5.30 -5.39 -17.17
CA GLN A 19 -4.67 -6.57 -16.58
C GLN A 19 -5.03 -6.74 -15.10
N PRO A 20 -5.97 -7.66 -14.76
CA PRO A 20 -6.32 -7.93 -13.38
C PRO A 20 -5.12 -8.54 -12.64
N LYS A 21 -4.87 -8.12 -11.39
CA LYS A 21 -3.71 -8.59 -10.62
C LYS A 21 -3.74 -10.10 -10.31
N LYS A 22 -4.93 -10.71 -10.24
CA LYS A 22 -5.10 -12.13 -9.94
C LYS A 22 -4.51 -12.97 -11.07
N GLY A 23 -3.42 -13.71 -10.79
CA GLY A 23 -2.73 -14.56 -11.76
C GLY A 23 -1.72 -13.84 -12.69
N HIS A 24 -1.77 -12.50 -12.77
CA HIS A 24 -0.90 -11.73 -13.66
C HIS A 24 0.53 -11.55 -13.13
N LYS A 25 0.80 -11.72 -11.83
CA LYS A 25 2.13 -11.48 -11.22
C LYS A 25 3.28 -12.21 -11.93
N GLN A 26 3.09 -13.45 -12.35
CA GLN A 26 4.15 -14.26 -13.01
C GLN A 26 4.23 -14.02 -14.52
N LYS A 27 3.11 -13.63 -15.15
CA LYS A 27 3.02 -13.37 -16.59
C LYS A 27 3.22 -11.89 -16.95
N CYS A 28 3.57 -11.05 -15.97
CA CYS A 28 3.72 -9.62 -16.17
C CYS A 28 4.95 -9.33 -17.04
N PRO A 29 4.80 -8.67 -18.20
CA PRO A 29 5.93 -8.34 -19.06
C PRO A 29 6.86 -7.31 -18.40
N HIS A 30 6.31 -6.45 -17.54
CA HIS A 30 7.04 -5.38 -16.84
C HIS A 30 7.55 -5.79 -15.46
N ARG A 31 7.59 -7.09 -15.14
CA ARG A 31 8.05 -7.60 -13.83
C ARG A 31 9.47 -7.14 -13.48
N ASN A 32 10.34 -7.09 -14.48
CA ASN A 32 11.74 -6.71 -14.34
C ASN A 32 12.03 -5.34 -14.97
N CYS A 33 11.00 -4.50 -15.16
CA CYS A 33 11.20 -3.18 -15.73
C CYS A 33 11.93 -2.26 -14.75
N ILE A 34 12.93 -1.54 -15.26
CA ILE A 34 13.78 -0.59 -14.51
C ILE A 34 13.46 0.88 -14.80
N CYS A 35 12.31 1.17 -15.42
CA CYS A 35 11.90 2.55 -15.67
C CYS A 35 11.67 3.31 -14.34
N SER A 36 11.75 4.64 -14.37
CA SER A 36 11.60 5.50 -13.18
C SER A 36 10.31 5.21 -12.40
N LEU A 37 9.18 5.03 -13.10
CA LEU A 37 7.88 4.73 -12.49
C LEU A 37 7.85 3.36 -11.80
N CYS A 38 8.43 2.33 -12.41
CA CYS A 38 8.53 0.99 -11.82
C CYS A 38 9.52 0.96 -10.64
N ALA A 39 10.64 1.68 -10.73
CA ALA A 39 11.59 1.83 -9.64
C ALA A 39 10.94 2.49 -8.41
N LEU A 40 10.12 3.54 -8.62
CA LEU A 40 9.34 4.17 -7.57
C LEU A 40 8.35 3.20 -6.92
N ASN A 41 7.68 2.37 -7.72
CA ASN A 41 6.76 1.34 -7.20
C ASN A 41 7.46 0.34 -6.29
N THR A 42 8.67 -0.11 -6.68
CA THR A 42 9.48 -1.02 -5.86
C THR A 42 9.90 -0.38 -4.54
N LYS A 43 10.37 0.87 -4.56
CA LYS A 43 10.69 1.63 -3.34
C LYS A 43 9.48 1.75 -2.42
N ARG A 44 8.31 2.09 -2.96
CA ARG A 44 7.07 2.17 -2.19
C ARG A 44 6.72 0.84 -1.51
N ARG A 45 6.85 -0.28 -2.23
CA ARG A 45 6.60 -1.62 -1.65
C ARG A 45 7.54 -1.95 -0.50
N ALA A 46 8.81 -1.57 -0.62
CA ALA A 46 9.79 -1.74 0.45
C ALA A 46 9.38 -0.94 1.70
N LEU A 47 8.99 0.33 1.53
CA LEU A 47 8.48 1.15 2.64
C LEU A 47 7.23 0.55 3.28
N ASP A 48 6.26 0.11 2.48
CA ASP A 48 5.03 -0.52 3.01
C ASP A 48 5.34 -1.83 3.77
N GLN A 49 6.40 -2.55 3.39
CA GLN A 49 6.84 -3.76 4.11
C GLN A 49 7.46 -3.40 5.46
N ILE A 50 8.33 -2.40 5.50
CA ILE A 50 8.93 -1.89 6.74
C ILE A 50 7.83 -1.38 7.69
N GLU A 51 6.89 -0.59 7.17
CA GLU A 51 5.77 -0.06 7.96
C GLU A 51 4.91 -1.19 8.54
N ARG A 52 4.63 -2.25 7.75
CA ARG A 52 3.92 -3.44 8.24
C ARG A 52 4.68 -4.18 9.33
N GLN A 53 5.99 -4.33 9.20
CA GLN A 53 6.84 -4.98 10.21
C GLN A 53 6.86 -4.17 11.52
N LEU A 54 6.97 -2.85 11.44
CA LEU A 54 6.91 -1.97 12.62
C LEU A 54 5.54 -2.06 13.31
N LYS A 55 4.45 -2.07 12.52
CA LYS A 55 3.09 -2.24 13.06
C LYS A 55 2.88 -3.61 13.71
N SER A 56 3.33 -4.70 13.08
CA SER A 56 3.22 -6.03 13.67
C SER A 56 4.02 -6.16 14.96
N ALA A 57 5.26 -5.68 15.00
CA ALA A 57 6.08 -5.67 16.22
C ALA A 57 5.47 -4.78 17.32
N SER A 58 4.87 -3.64 16.95
CA SER A 58 4.17 -2.78 17.91
C SER A 58 2.84 -3.38 18.40
N ASN A 59 2.18 -4.21 17.60
CA ASN A 59 0.96 -4.92 17.98
C ASN A 59 1.27 -6.11 18.91
N GLU A 60 2.42 -6.78 18.71
CA GLU A 60 2.93 -7.78 19.65
C GLU A 60 3.19 -7.13 21.02
N ALA A 61 3.89 -5.99 21.06
CA ALA A 61 4.11 -5.24 22.31
C ALA A 61 2.83 -4.66 22.96
N LYS A 62 1.78 -4.40 22.17
CA LYS A 62 0.50 -3.89 22.67
C LYS A 62 -0.44 -4.98 23.17
N ASN A 63 -0.34 -6.22 22.68
CA ASN A 63 -1.20 -7.33 23.13
C ASN A 63 -0.92 -7.72 24.60
N GLU A 64 0.28 -7.40 25.09
CA GLU A 64 0.68 -7.58 26.50
C GLU A 64 0.24 -6.39 27.38
N ALA A 65 -0.04 -5.23 26.77
CA ALA A 65 -0.50 -4.02 27.45
C ALA A 65 -2.03 -3.81 27.40
N SER A 66 -2.77 -4.56 26.57
CA SER A 66 -4.22 -4.38 26.36
C SER A 66 -5.13 -5.12 27.37
N ALA A 67 -4.58 -5.72 28.43
CA ALA A 67 -5.39 -6.14 29.59
C ALA A 67 -5.76 -4.96 30.53
N SER A 68 -5.23 -3.76 30.30
CA SER A 68 -5.60 -2.59 31.11
C SER A 68 -5.45 -1.29 30.33
N LYS A 69 -6.58 -0.75 29.84
CA LYS A 69 -6.95 0.70 29.78
C LYS A 69 -8.03 0.94 28.72
N SER A 70 -9.28 0.87 29.18
CA SER A 70 -10.38 1.66 28.62
C SER A 70 -10.12 3.17 28.85
N ALA A 71 -10.77 4.00 28.02
CA ALA A 71 -11.01 5.45 28.13
C ALA A 71 -10.22 6.37 27.17
N ASP A 72 -11.01 6.99 26.29
CA ASP A 72 -10.95 8.35 25.74
C ASP A 72 -9.72 8.88 24.97
N GLY A 73 -9.98 9.42 23.77
CA GLY A 73 -9.10 10.43 23.15
C GLY A 73 -9.15 10.50 21.61
N LYS A 74 -9.94 11.44 21.09
CA LYS A 74 -9.94 11.90 19.68
C LYS A 74 -8.55 12.33 19.22
N THR A 75 -8.10 11.90 18.05
CA THR A 75 -7.19 12.70 17.20
C THR A 75 -7.55 12.51 15.73
N GLU A 76 -8.04 13.59 15.11
CA GLU A 76 -8.22 13.73 13.66
C GLU A 76 -6.84 13.73 12.98
N PHE A 77 -6.68 12.88 11.98
CA PHE A 77 -5.62 13.02 10.98
C PHE A 77 -6.23 13.46 9.65
N CYS A 78 -6.52 14.75 9.55
CA CYS A 78 -6.67 15.44 8.28
C CYS A 78 -5.27 15.79 7.78
N TYR A 79 -4.70 15.00 6.87
CA TYR A 79 -3.56 15.43 6.06
C TYR A 79 -3.68 14.90 4.62
N ASP A 80 -3.82 15.87 3.71
CA ASP A 80 -3.57 15.83 2.27
C ASP A 80 -4.55 15.14 1.31
N ARG A 81 -5.73 15.76 1.18
CA ARG A 81 -6.54 15.74 -0.06
C ARG A 81 -6.27 17.00 -0.89
N ALA A 82 -5.01 17.25 -1.26
CA ALA A 82 -4.59 18.47 -1.96
C ALA A 82 -4.24 18.30 -3.45
N PHE A 83 -4.75 17.27 -4.16
CA PHE A 83 -4.53 17.14 -5.62
C PHE A 83 -5.71 16.51 -6.36
N ARG A 84 -6.90 17.13 -6.28
CA ARG A 84 -7.98 16.94 -7.27
C ARG A 84 -8.58 18.29 -7.62
N LYS A 85 -7.97 18.98 -8.57
CA LYS A 85 -8.57 19.97 -9.50
C LYS A 85 -7.43 20.81 -10.11
N ILE A 86 -7.06 20.48 -11.34
CA ILE A 86 -6.87 21.38 -12.48
C ILE A 86 -7.19 20.52 -13.71
#